data_AF-A0A2H0KT66-F1
#
_entry.id   AF-A0A2H0KT66-F1
#
_cell.length_a   1.000
_cell.length_b   1.000
_cell.length_c   1.000
_cell.angle_alpha   90.00
_cell.angle_beta   90.00
_cell.angle_gamma   90.00
#
_symmetry.space_group_name_H-M   'P 1'
#
loop_
_entity.id
_entity.type
_entity.pdbx_description
1 polymer ?
#
loop_
_entity_poly.entity_id
_entity_poly.type
_entity_poly.pdbx_seq_one_letter_code
_entity_poly.pdbx_strand_id
1 'polypeptide(L)'
;MKHQIENNSYSEAKNIKEEVALFLDSLDRHNVKTDLSIYKEELGEILYRKGIEYDPTKRPEFPEKDRAILEPLWNFRKELDEWNTFTEPIVRDYRKRIFEYLYSTFGVVENKPNDGEKLNSKEHRAVTVEETSNQFLDKLIKKVIKPGYKIDDKLYEYYKESFLAEDKQKQEEFRKIKDEIPREEFDKKYDEYLKWKKRYEFTKTIRPADVVMYKYKPESQK
;
A
#
# COMPACT_ATOMS: atom_id res chain seq x y z
N MET A 1 34.38 2.77 -11.38
CA MET A 1 34.19 2.71 -9.91
C MET A 1 32.79 2.18 -9.65
N LYS A 2 32.70 0.97 -9.09
CA LYS A 2 31.44 0.34 -8.68
C LYS A 2 31.08 0.89 -7.32
N HIS A 3 30.12 1.81 -7.24
CA HIS A 3 29.56 2.24 -5.96
C HIS A 3 28.16 1.65 -5.80
N GLN A 4 28.10 0.70 -4.87
CA GLN A 4 26.99 0.32 -3.99
C GLN A 4 25.61 0.86 -4.37
N ILE A 5 24.93 0.11 -5.23
CA ILE A 5 23.47 -0.01 -5.17
C ILE A 5 23.19 -1.00 -4.02
N GLU A 6 23.37 -0.58 -2.78
CA GLU A 6 23.07 -1.39 -1.60
C GLU A 6 21.61 -1.18 -1.17
N ASN A 7 20.79 -2.22 -1.39
CA ASN A 7 19.71 -2.71 -0.51
C ASN A 7 18.54 -1.79 -0.09
N ASN A 8 18.19 -0.70 -0.80
CA ASN A 8 17.09 0.18 -0.36
C ASN A 8 15.74 0.06 -1.10
N SER A 9 15.66 -0.63 -2.24
CA SER A 9 14.44 -0.63 -3.08
C SER A 9 13.17 -1.19 -2.39
N TYR A 10 13.33 -2.08 -1.41
CA TYR A 10 12.21 -2.71 -0.71
C TYR A 10 11.75 -1.95 0.55
N SER A 11 12.69 -1.34 1.28
CA SER A 11 12.38 -0.34 2.33
C SER A 11 11.48 0.75 1.75
N GLU A 12 11.80 1.20 0.54
CA GLU A 12 11.00 2.14 -0.25
C GLU A 12 9.62 1.57 -0.60
N ALA A 13 9.52 0.34 -1.12
CA ALA A 13 8.23 -0.30 -1.44
C ALA A 13 7.26 -0.37 -0.26
N LYS A 14 7.80 -0.74 0.91
CA LYS A 14 7.04 -0.86 2.15
C LYS A 14 6.67 0.51 2.71
N ASN A 15 7.59 1.47 2.66
CA ASN A 15 7.30 2.86 3.00
C ASN A 15 6.22 3.43 2.08
N ILE A 16 6.28 3.18 0.77
CA ILE A 16 5.22 3.56 -0.18
C ILE A 16 3.90 2.93 0.25
N LYS A 17 3.87 1.63 0.53
CA LYS A 17 2.64 0.92 0.91
C LYS A 17 2.03 1.46 2.21
N GLU A 18 2.84 1.75 3.22
CA GLU A 18 2.38 2.30 4.51
C GLU A 18 1.94 3.77 4.38
N GLU A 19 2.71 4.62 3.69
CA GLU A 19 2.37 6.04 3.50
C GLU A 19 1.19 6.23 2.55
N VAL A 20 1.11 5.44 1.46
CA VAL A 20 -0.06 5.44 0.57
C VAL A 20 -1.28 4.91 1.31
N ALA A 21 -1.16 3.89 2.16
CA ALA A 21 -2.28 3.44 2.99
C ALA A 21 -2.76 4.52 3.96
N LEU A 22 -1.85 5.25 4.62
CA LEU A 22 -2.18 6.37 5.49
C LEU A 22 -2.85 7.51 4.73
N PHE A 23 -2.30 7.88 3.57
CA PHE A 23 -2.89 8.88 2.70
C PHE A 23 -4.30 8.50 2.26
N LEU A 24 -4.49 7.27 1.77
CA LEU A 24 -5.79 6.74 1.35
C LEU A 24 -6.79 6.67 2.52
N ASP A 25 -6.33 6.37 3.72
CA ASP A 25 -7.16 6.41 4.92
C ASP A 25 -7.55 7.83 5.31
N SER A 26 -6.66 8.81 5.15
CA SER A 26 -6.98 10.23 5.30
C SER A 26 -8.02 10.68 4.27
N LEU A 27 -7.84 10.31 2.99
CA LEU A 27 -8.84 10.58 1.93
C LEU A 27 -10.23 10.06 2.27
N ASP A 28 -10.32 8.87 2.89
CA ASP A 28 -11.60 8.27 3.24
C ASP A 28 -12.23 8.85 4.52
N ARG A 29 -11.43 9.36 5.46
CA ARG A 29 -11.92 10.03 6.70
C ARG A 29 -12.42 11.43 6.41
N HIS A 30 -11.72 12.14 5.55
CA HIS A 30 -12.03 13.49 5.18
C HIS A 30 -12.90 13.44 3.94
N ASN A 31 -14.21 13.26 4.14
CA ASN A 31 -15.21 13.37 3.09
C ASN A 31 -15.37 14.86 2.71
N VAL A 32 -14.29 15.49 2.22
CA VAL A 32 -14.21 16.93 2.10
C VAL A 32 -14.96 17.37 0.86
N LYS A 33 -16.19 17.80 1.07
CA LYS A 33 -17.01 18.41 0.03
C LYS A 33 -16.62 19.88 -0.25
N THR A 34 -15.71 20.48 0.53
CA THR A 34 -15.60 21.93 0.62
C THR A 34 -14.18 22.55 0.63
N ASP A 35 -13.09 21.85 0.95
CA ASP A 35 -11.75 22.46 1.04
C ASP A 35 -10.61 21.46 0.73
N LEU A 36 -9.55 21.93 0.07
CA LEU A 36 -8.33 21.18 -0.23
C LEU A 36 -7.26 21.26 0.85
N SER A 37 -7.41 22.14 1.84
CA SER A 37 -6.40 22.37 2.90
C SER A 37 -5.98 21.07 3.59
N ILE A 38 -6.92 20.17 3.87
CA ILE A 38 -6.64 18.88 4.52
C ILE A 38 -5.74 17.99 3.65
N TYR A 39 -6.00 17.92 2.34
CA TYR A 39 -5.17 17.12 1.44
C TYR A 39 -3.77 17.72 1.25
N LYS A 40 -3.69 19.05 1.23
CA LYS A 40 -2.41 19.78 1.20
C LYS A 40 -1.59 19.54 2.46
N GLU A 41 -2.24 19.55 3.62
CA GLU A 41 -1.62 19.27 4.92
C GLU A 41 -1.09 17.84 4.98
N GLU A 42 -1.91 16.85 4.61
CA GLU A 42 -1.53 15.43 4.60
C GLU A 42 -0.36 15.12 3.66
N LEU A 43 -0.38 15.67 2.44
CA LEU A 43 0.76 15.55 1.52
C LEU A 43 2.01 16.25 2.07
N GLY A 44 1.83 17.40 2.73
CA GLY A 44 2.91 18.09 3.44
C GLY A 44 3.49 17.25 4.58
N GLU A 45 2.64 16.58 5.37
CA GLU A 45 3.08 15.70 6.44
C GLU A 45 3.82 14.46 5.92
N ILE A 46 3.36 13.86 4.82
CA ILE A 46 4.06 12.73 4.19
C ILE A 46 5.46 13.17 3.75
N LEU A 47 5.57 14.33 3.10
CA LEU A 47 6.87 14.90 2.72
C LEU A 47 7.75 15.16 3.96
N TYR A 48 7.17 15.75 5.01
CA TYR A 48 7.87 16.05 6.26
C TYR A 48 8.39 14.81 6.97
N ARG A 49 7.57 13.74 7.07
CA ARG A 49 7.99 12.43 7.62
C ARG A 49 9.15 11.80 6.85
N LYS A 50 9.36 12.23 5.60
CA LYS A 50 10.49 11.81 4.74
C LYS A 50 11.64 12.81 4.73
N GLY A 51 11.65 13.76 5.67
CA GLY A 51 12.70 14.76 5.83
C GLY A 51 12.64 15.88 4.79
N ILE A 52 11.51 16.06 4.12
CA ILE A 52 11.32 17.11 3.12
C ILE A 52 10.28 18.10 3.64
N GLU A 53 10.75 19.28 4.04
CA GLU A 53 9.86 20.39 4.32
C GLU A 53 9.37 20.99 2.99
N TYR A 54 8.05 21.08 2.85
CA TYR A 54 7.44 21.58 1.62
C TYR A 54 7.51 23.10 1.55
N ASP A 55 8.23 23.60 0.53
CA ASP A 55 8.26 25.00 0.14
C ASP A 55 7.90 25.10 -1.36
N PRO A 56 6.78 25.76 -1.74
CA PRO A 56 6.36 25.87 -3.14
C PRO A 56 7.34 26.66 -4.02
N THR A 57 8.18 27.51 -3.41
CA THR A 57 9.15 28.38 -4.09
C THR A 57 10.53 27.74 -4.21
N LYS A 58 10.80 26.70 -3.42
CA LYS A 58 12.11 26.05 -3.35
C LYS A 58 11.98 24.55 -3.54
N ARG A 59 12.40 24.08 -4.71
CA ARG A 59 12.49 22.65 -5.00
C ARG A 59 13.58 22.01 -4.10
N PRO A 60 13.24 21.00 -3.28
CA PRO A 60 14.21 20.33 -2.44
C PRO A 60 15.09 19.39 -3.27
N GLU A 61 16.27 19.06 -2.75
CA GLU A 61 17.06 17.95 -3.28
C GLU A 61 16.49 16.63 -2.78
N PHE A 62 16.07 15.78 -3.72
CA PHE A 62 15.57 14.45 -3.39
C PHE A 62 16.73 13.44 -3.35
N PRO A 63 16.88 12.67 -2.26
CA PRO A 63 17.78 11.52 -2.23
C PRO A 63 17.51 10.62 -3.43
N GLU A 64 18.56 10.16 -4.13
CA GLU A 64 18.42 9.38 -5.36
C GLU A 64 17.54 8.13 -5.20
N LYS A 65 17.62 7.52 -4.02
CA LYS A 65 16.84 6.35 -3.61
C LYS A 65 15.33 6.64 -3.49
N ASP A 66 14.96 7.80 -2.94
CA ASP A 66 13.56 8.17 -2.69
C ASP A 66 12.96 9.06 -3.79
N ARG A 67 13.78 9.49 -4.77
CA ARG A 67 13.41 10.47 -5.79
C ARG A 67 12.17 10.05 -6.57
N ALA A 68 12.08 8.77 -6.96
CA ALA A 68 10.94 8.25 -7.72
C ALA A 68 9.59 8.38 -7.00
N ILE A 69 9.61 8.64 -5.68
CA ILE A 69 8.43 8.78 -4.83
C ILE A 69 8.21 10.22 -4.42
N LEU A 70 9.26 10.84 -3.89
CA LEU A 70 9.19 12.15 -3.26
C LEU A 70 9.07 13.28 -4.30
N GLU A 71 9.72 13.16 -5.45
CA GLU A 71 9.64 14.17 -6.50
C GLU A 71 8.23 14.26 -7.08
N PRO A 72 7.58 13.14 -7.45
CA PRO A 72 6.16 13.20 -7.82
C PRO A 72 5.29 13.77 -6.69
N LEU A 73 5.39 13.28 -5.45
CA LEU A 73 4.55 13.77 -4.33
C LEU A 73 4.67 15.28 -4.15
N TRP A 74 5.89 15.81 -4.26
CA TRP A 74 6.15 17.24 -4.19
C TRP A 74 5.54 18.00 -5.38
N ASN A 75 5.67 17.48 -6.60
CA ASN A 75 5.05 18.08 -7.79
C ASN A 75 3.53 18.12 -7.66
N PHE A 76 2.93 17.02 -7.18
CA PHE A 76 1.49 16.97 -6.95
C PHE A 76 1.05 17.95 -5.86
N ARG A 77 1.76 18.02 -4.74
CA ARG A 77 1.50 19.01 -3.70
C ARG A 77 1.58 20.45 -4.23
N LYS A 78 2.51 20.73 -5.15
CA LYS A 78 2.64 22.01 -5.83
C LYS A 78 1.47 22.30 -6.77
N GLU A 79 1.09 21.34 -7.60
CA GLU A 79 -0.10 21.46 -8.46
C GLU A 79 -1.35 21.80 -7.62
N LEU A 80 -1.50 21.20 -6.43
CA LEU A 80 -2.61 21.52 -5.53
C LEU A 80 -2.63 22.96 -5.03
N ASP A 81 -1.46 23.62 -4.87
CA ASP A 81 -1.41 25.04 -4.48
C ASP A 81 -1.97 25.97 -5.55
N GLU A 82 -1.88 25.57 -6.81
CA GLU A 82 -2.38 26.35 -7.94
C GLU A 82 -3.90 26.26 -8.06
N TRP A 83 -4.54 25.28 -7.41
CA TRP A 83 -5.97 25.02 -7.56
C TRP A 83 -6.83 25.80 -6.53
N ASN A 84 -6.59 27.11 -6.42
CA ASN A 84 -7.13 28.00 -5.38
C ASN A 84 -8.64 28.31 -5.43
N THR A 85 -9.43 27.76 -6.37
CA THR A 85 -10.88 28.02 -6.46
C THR A 85 -11.65 26.80 -6.98
N PHE A 86 -12.20 25.98 -6.07
CA PHE A 86 -13.06 24.85 -6.47
C PHE A 86 -14.54 25.24 -6.42
N THR A 87 -15.27 24.87 -7.47
CA THR A 87 -16.72 24.66 -7.44
C THR A 87 -17.00 23.16 -7.22
N GLU A 88 -18.12 22.79 -6.59
CA GLU A 88 -18.50 21.40 -6.25
C GLU A 88 -18.28 20.34 -7.36
N PRO A 89 -18.50 20.63 -8.67
CA PRO A 89 -18.22 19.68 -9.75
C PRO A 89 -16.75 19.27 -9.87
N ILE A 90 -15.81 20.18 -9.57
CA ILE A 90 -14.37 19.94 -9.71
C ILE A 90 -13.86 19.07 -8.54
N VAL A 91 -14.50 19.09 -7.37
CA VAL A 91 -14.18 18.21 -6.23
C VAL A 91 -14.50 16.74 -6.54
N ARG A 92 -15.48 16.47 -7.41
CA ARG A 92 -15.78 15.10 -7.87
C ARG A 92 -14.74 14.59 -8.86
N ASP A 93 -14.25 15.45 -9.75
CA ASP A 93 -13.10 15.17 -10.63
C ASP A 93 -11.78 15.06 -9.86
N TYR A 94 -11.68 15.71 -8.70
CA TYR A 94 -10.49 15.71 -7.85
C TYR A 94 -10.13 14.32 -7.31
N ARG A 95 -11.11 13.59 -6.78
CA ARG A 95 -10.89 12.20 -6.30
C ARG A 95 -10.41 11.31 -7.44
N LYS A 96 -10.98 11.47 -8.64
CA LYS A 96 -10.57 10.75 -9.84
C LYS A 96 -9.12 11.09 -10.23
N ARG A 97 -8.75 12.38 -10.23
CA ARG A 97 -7.38 12.86 -10.54
C ARG A 97 -6.34 12.39 -9.53
N ILE A 98 -6.66 12.38 -8.23
CA ILE A 98 -5.79 11.77 -7.21
C ILE A 98 -5.56 10.30 -7.51
N PHE A 99 -6.61 9.55 -7.84
CA PHE A 99 -6.43 8.13 -8.16
C PHE A 99 -5.68 7.91 -9.47
N GLU A 100 -5.94 8.70 -10.51
CA GLU A 100 -5.16 8.68 -11.76
C GLU A 100 -3.68 8.96 -11.47
N TYR A 101 -3.39 9.92 -10.60
CA TYR A 101 -2.04 10.25 -10.17
C TYR A 101 -1.39 9.14 -9.31
N LEU A 102 -2.12 8.58 -8.33
CA LEU A 102 -1.65 7.45 -7.53
C LEU A 102 -1.39 6.21 -8.40
N TYR A 103 -2.22 6.00 -9.42
CA TYR A 103 -2.03 4.96 -10.42
C TYR A 103 -0.80 5.23 -11.29
N SER A 104 -0.68 6.42 -11.89
CA SER A 104 0.43 6.74 -12.80
C SER A 104 1.79 6.75 -12.09
N THR A 105 1.81 7.13 -10.82
CA THR A 105 3.04 7.38 -10.06
C THR A 105 3.42 6.19 -9.19
N PHE A 106 2.45 5.56 -8.54
CA PHE A 106 2.69 4.49 -7.56
C PHE A 106 2.06 3.16 -7.97
N GLY A 107 1.53 3.04 -9.19
CA GLY A 107 0.84 1.84 -9.65
C GLY A 107 -0.36 1.46 -8.78
N VAL A 108 -0.93 2.37 -8.01
CA VAL A 108 -2.01 2.05 -7.06
C VAL A 108 -3.31 1.87 -7.82
N VAL A 109 -3.93 0.71 -7.65
CA VAL A 109 -5.24 0.39 -8.22
C VAL A 109 -6.26 0.12 -7.11
N GLU A 110 -7.49 0.58 -7.33
CA GLU A 110 -8.62 0.25 -6.47
C GLU A 110 -8.96 -1.24 -6.59
N ASN A 111 -9.09 -1.91 -5.45
CA ASN A 111 -9.53 -3.30 -5.36
C ASN A 111 -10.94 -3.33 -4.76
N LYS A 112 -11.95 -3.22 -5.62
CA LYS A 112 -13.36 -3.22 -5.24
C LYS A 112 -14.01 -4.53 -5.69
N PRO A 113 -14.32 -5.46 -4.78
CA PRO A 113 -15.01 -6.68 -5.16
C PRO A 113 -16.47 -6.40 -5.52
N ASN A 114 -17.09 -7.29 -6.30
CA ASN A 114 -18.50 -7.20 -6.62
C ASN A 114 -19.37 -7.85 -5.53
N ASP A 115 -20.62 -7.39 -5.43
CA ASP A 115 -21.63 -8.03 -4.60
C ASP A 115 -21.89 -9.46 -5.14
N GLY A 116 -21.98 -10.43 -4.23
CA GLY A 116 -22.09 -11.85 -4.56
C GLY A 116 -20.76 -12.58 -4.76
N GLU A 117 -19.61 -11.88 -4.77
CA GLU A 117 -18.31 -12.55 -4.82
C GLU A 117 -17.96 -13.24 -3.51
N LYS A 118 -17.18 -14.32 -3.58
CA LYS A 118 -16.66 -14.99 -2.37
C LYS A 118 -15.63 -14.10 -1.67
N LEU A 119 -15.72 -14.05 -0.34
CA LEU A 119 -14.73 -13.35 0.48
C LEU A 119 -13.32 -13.97 0.30
N ASN A 120 -12.37 -13.18 -0.20
CA ASN A 120 -10.93 -13.49 -0.17
C ASN A 120 -10.28 -12.83 1.05
N SER A 121 -9.88 -13.62 2.05
CA SER A 121 -9.32 -13.09 3.30
C SER A 121 -7.97 -12.37 3.15
N LYS A 122 -7.28 -12.51 2.00
CA LYS A 122 -6.03 -11.77 1.72
C LYS A 122 -6.30 -10.37 1.15
N GLU A 123 -7.50 -10.12 0.64
CA GLU A 123 -7.85 -8.91 -0.09
C GLU A 123 -9.04 -8.16 0.53
N HIS A 124 -9.85 -8.85 1.35
CA HIS A 124 -11.07 -8.33 1.93
C HIS A 124 -11.07 -8.53 3.45
N ARG A 125 -11.61 -7.54 4.16
CA ARG A 125 -11.86 -7.56 5.60
C ARG A 125 -13.37 -7.48 5.84
N ALA A 126 -13.93 -8.54 6.40
CA ALA A 126 -15.33 -8.53 6.83
C ALA A 126 -15.48 -7.67 8.09
N VAL A 127 -16.06 -6.48 7.94
CA VAL A 127 -16.29 -5.55 9.06
C VAL A 127 -17.68 -5.73 9.68
N THR A 128 -18.60 -6.34 8.94
CA THR A 128 -19.92 -6.71 9.45
C THR A 128 -20.32 -8.05 8.87
N VAL A 129 -21.00 -8.86 9.67
CA VAL A 129 -21.52 -10.16 9.26
C VAL A 129 -23.03 -10.11 9.37
N GLU A 130 -23.71 -10.46 8.29
CA GLU A 130 -25.15 -10.56 8.23
C GLU A 130 -25.58 -12.02 8.20
N GLU A 131 -26.40 -12.41 9.17
CA GLU A 131 -26.93 -13.77 9.22
C GLU A 131 -27.97 -13.97 8.10
N THR A 132 -27.95 -15.15 7.47
CA THR A 132 -28.92 -15.54 6.45
C THR A 132 -29.32 -17.00 6.61
N SER A 133 -30.58 -17.33 6.33
CA SER A 133 -31.07 -18.70 6.24
C SER A 133 -30.82 -19.33 4.86
N ASN A 134 -30.31 -18.56 3.89
CA ASN A 134 -29.96 -19.08 2.57
C ASN A 134 -28.49 -19.54 2.53
N GLN A 135 -28.27 -20.85 2.54
CA GLN A 135 -26.94 -21.45 2.51
C GLN A 135 -26.11 -21.06 1.27
N PHE A 136 -26.75 -20.76 0.13
CA PHE A 136 -26.03 -20.37 -1.10
C PHE A 136 -25.33 -19.02 -0.99
N LEU A 137 -25.76 -18.17 -0.04
CA LEU A 137 -25.17 -16.87 0.20
C LEU A 137 -23.98 -16.94 1.18
N ASP A 138 -23.70 -18.09 1.80
CA ASP A 138 -22.65 -18.19 2.82
C ASP A 138 -21.30 -17.71 2.30
N LYS A 139 -20.65 -16.82 3.07
CA LYS A 139 -19.35 -16.21 2.76
C LYS A 139 -19.32 -15.35 1.50
N LEU A 140 -20.46 -15.06 0.89
CA LEU A 140 -20.55 -14.09 -0.18
C LEU A 140 -20.54 -12.68 0.38
N ILE A 141 -19.92 -11.77 -0.36
CA ILE A 141 -19.93 -10.34 -0.10
C ILE A 141 -21.33 -9.83 -0.37
N LYS A 142 -21.96 -9.25 0.64
CA LYS A 142 -23.25 -8.59 0.50
C LYS A 142 -23.09 -7.20 -0.12
N LYS A 143 -22.15 -6.42 0.42
CA LYS A 143 -21.88 -5.05 -0.01
C LYS A 143 -20.47 -4.62 0.35
N VAL A 144 -19.89 -3.76 -0.49
CA VAL A 144 -18.65 -3.06 -0.17
C VAL A 144 -18.95 -1.82 0.67
N ILE A 145 -18.34 -1.74 1.86
CA ILE A 145 -18.38 -0.56 2.73
C ILE A 145 -17.28 0.43 2.33
N LYS A 146 -16.08 -0.09 2.09
CA LYS A 146 -14.89 0.68 1.73
C LYS A 146 -14.08 -0.09 0.69
N PRO A 147 -13.68 0.52 -0.43
CA PRO A 147 -12.82 -0.16 -1.40
C PRO A 147 -11.47 -0.52 -0.78
N GLY A 148 -10.88 -1.60 -1.26
CA GLY A 148 -9.49 -1.94 -0.98
C GLY A 148 -8.56 -1.25 -1.96
N TYR A 149 -7.25 -1.38 -1.73
CA TYR A 149 -6.24 -0.89 -2.65
C TYR A 149 -5.10 -1.90 -2.76
N LYS A 150 -4.51 -1.99 -3.94
CA LYS A 150 -3.35 -2.81 -4.23
C LYS A 150 -2.42 -2.07 -5.19
N ILE A 151 -1.16 -2.47 -5.26
CA ILE A 151 -0.30 -2.07 -6.35
C ILE A 151 -0.61 -2.90 -7.60
N ASP A 152 -0.31 -2.35 -8.77
CA ASP A 152 -0.45 -3.02 -10.06
C ASP A 152 0.56 -4.15 -10.24
N ASP A 153 0.36 -4.92 -11.30
CA ASP A 153 1.19 -6.09 -11.59
C ASP A 153 2.62 -5.69 -11.98
N LYS A 154 2.79 -4.54 -12.63
CA LYS A 154 4.10 -4.05 -13.09
C LYS A 154 4.99 -3.70 -11.91
N LEU A 155 4.46 -2.92 -10.96
CA LEU A 155 5.17 -2.53 -9.76
C LEU A 155 5.36 -3.72 -8.81
N TYR A 156 4.38 -4.63 -8.75
CA TYR A 156 4.53 -5.87 -8.00
C TYR A 156 5.67 -6.74 -8.51
N GLU A 157 5.73 -6.98 -9.83
CA GLU A 157 6.81 -7.79 -10.41
C GLU A 157 8.18 -7.12 -10.22
N TYR A 158 8.28 -5.79 -10.35
CA TYR A 158 9.52 -5.05 -10.05
C TYR A 158 10.02 -5.30 -8.61
N TYR A 159 9.15 -5.22 -7.61
CA TYR A 159 9.52 -5.48 -6.21
C TYR A 159 9.76 -6.95 -5.92
N LYS A 160 9.00 -7.84 -6.54
CA LYS A 160 9.16 -9.28 -6.43
C LYS A 160 10.50 -9.72 -6.99
N GLU A 161 10.91 -9.22 -8.16
CA GLU A 161 12.22 -9.51 -8.75
C GLU A 161 13.36 -9.01 -7.87
N SER A 162 13.26 -7.78 -7.34
CA SER A 162 14.24 -7.23 -6.39
C SER A 162 14.36 -8.09 -5.13
N PHE A 163 13.22 -8.49 -4.53
CA PHE A 163 13.19 -9.39 -3.37
C PHE A 163 13.79 -10.75 -3.69
N LEU A 164 13.46 -11.35 -4.84
CA LEU A 164 13.99 -12.66 -5.25
C LEU A 164 15.50 -12.61 -5.48
N ALA A 165 16.03 -11.50 -6.00
CA ALA A 165 17.47 -11.29 -6.13
C ALA A 165 18.15 -11.24 -4.76
N GLU A 166 17.60 -10.49 -3.80
CA GLU A 166 18.14 -10.39 -2.44
C GLU A 166 18.02 -11.72 -1.67
N ASP A 167 16.88 -12.42 -1.79
CA ASP A 167 16.66 -13.75 -1.19
C ASP A 167 17.67 -14.77 -1.72
N LYS A 168 17.93 -14.75 -3.03
CA LYS A 168 18.93 -15.61 -3.67
C LYS A 168 20.33 -15.32 -3.12
N GLN A 169 20.73 -14.05 -3.01
CA GLN A 169 22.02 -13.67 -2.47
C GLN A 169 22.18 -14.14 -1.00
N LYS A 170 21.17 -13.90 -0.16
CA LYS A 170 21.19 -14.36 1.25
C LYS A 170 21.27 -15.88 1.33
N GLN A 171 20.51 -16.61 0.52
CA GLN A 171 20.59 -18.08 0.47
C GLN A 171 21.97 -18.57 0.04
N GLU A 172 22.63 -17.90 -0.92
CA GLU A 172 24.00 -18.21 -1.33
C GLU A 172 25.01 -17.92 -0.22
N GLU A 173 24.85 -16.84 0.55
CA GLU A 173 25.66 -16.54 1.73
C GLU A 173 25.51 -17.63 2.80
N PHE A 174 24.29 -18.08 3.09
CA PHE A 174 24.06 -19.19 4.02
C PHE A 174 24.72 -20.49 3.56
N ARG A 175 24.71 -20.79 2.25
CA ARG A 175 25.38 -21.98 1.71
C ARG A 175 26.89 -21.93 1.90
N LYS A 176 27.50 -20.74 1.82
CA LYS A 176 28.95 -20.56 2.02
C LYS A 176 29.34 -20.70 3.49
N ILE A 177 28.62 -20.03 4.38
CA ILE A 177 28.99 -19.99 5.80
C ILE A 177 28.59 -21.24 6.59
N LYS A 178 27.73 -22.11 6.03
CA LYS A 178 27.12 -23.25 6.74
C LYS A 178 28.13 -24.15 7.46
N ASP A 179 29.27 -24.40 6.83
CA ASP A 179 30.31 -25.27 7.35
C ASP A 179 31.51 -24.48 7.95
N GLU A 180 31.45 -23.14 7.89
CA GLU A 180 32.53 -22.23 8.32
C GLU A 180 32.31 -21.66 9.73
N ILE A 181 31.06 -21.66 10.23
CA ILE A 181 30.72 -21.13 11.56
C ILE A 181 30.12 -22.19 12.49
N PRO A 182 30.20 -22.00 13.82
CA PRO A 182 29.54 -22.88 14.77
C PRO A 182 28.03 -22.99 14.51
N ARG A 183 27.49 -24.19 14.69
CA ARG A 183 26.08 -24.49 14.37
C ARG A 183 25.08 -23.59 15.08
N GLU A 184 25.31 -23.27 16.36
CA GLU A 184 24.45 -22.34 17.12
C GLU A 184 24.45 -20.92 16.54
N GLU A 185 25.57 -20.44 15.98
CA GLU A 185 25.64 -19.13 15.34
C GLU A 185 24.97 -19.14 13.97
N PHE A 186 25.12 -20.24 13.23
CA PHE A 186 24.42 -20.45 11.97
C PHE A 186 22.90 -20.44 12.15
N ASP A 187 22.40 -21.20 13.13
CA ASP A 187 20.97 -21.32 13.40
C ASP A 187 20.36 -19.95 13.77
N LYS A 188 21.05 -19.14 14.58
CA LYS A 188 20.62 -17.76 14.89
C LYS A 188 20.52 -16.88 13.64
N LYS A 189 21.54 -16.89 12.77
CA LYS A 189 21.51 -16.11 11.53
C LYS A 189 20.43 -16.62 10.57
N TYR A 190 20.21 -17.94 10.53
CA TYR A 190 19.17 -18.53 9.69
C TYR A 190 17.76 -18.19 10.20
N ASP A 191 17.54 -18.17 11.51
CA ASP A 191 16.28 -17.71 12.12
C ASP A 191 16.01 -16.23 11.82
N GLU A 192 17.04 -15.38 11.89
CA GLU A 192 16.93 -13.97 11.46
C GLU A 192 16.57 -13.86 9.98
N TYR A 193 17.15 -14.72 9.13
CA TYR A 193 16.76 -14.83 7.73
C TYR A 193 15.32 -15.30 7.55
N LEU A 194 14.83 -16.29 8.28
CA LEU A 194 13.44 -16.73 8.18
C LEU A 194 12.47 -15.62 8.63
N LYS A 195 12.82 -14.88 9.68
CA LYS A 195 12.08 -13.69 10.12
C LYS A 195 12.11 -12.60 9.04
N TRP A 196 13.25 -12.36 8.40
CA TRP A 196 13.38 -11.47 7.24
C TRP A 196 12.50 -11.98 6.09
N LYS A 197 12.66 -13.22 5.62
CA LYS A 197 11.89 -13.79 4.51
C LYS A 197 10.38 -13.66 4.72
N LYS A 198 9.88 -13.99 5.92
CA LYS A 198 8.45 -13.86 6.27
C LYS A 198 7.99 -12.41 6.38
N ARG A 199 8.84 -11.51 6.89
CA ARG A 199 8.54 -10.07 6.98
C ARG A 199 8.58 -9.38 5.61
N TYR A 200 9.30 -9.95 4.65
CA TYR A 200 9.58 -9.38 3.33
C TYR A 200 8.88 -10.12 2.18
N GLU A 201 8.08 -11.17 2.46
CA GLU A 201 7.18 -11.80 1.50
C GLU A 201 6.07 -10.80 1.11
N PHE A 202 6.23 -10.18 -0.05
CA PHE A 202 5.45 -9.03 -0.47
C PHE A 202 4.10 -9.41 -1.08
N THR A 203 3.04 -8.76 -0.63
CA THR A 203 1.68 -8.89 -1.19
C THR A 203 1.27 -7.63 -1.92
N LYS A 204 0.53 -7.79 -3.03
CA LYS A 204 -0.04 -6.69 -3.82
C LYS A 204 -0.95 -5.79 -2.98
N THR A 205 -1.67 -6.35 -2.01
CA THR A 205 -2.66 -5.65 -1.18
C THR A 205 -2.04 -4.55 -0.32
N ILE A 206 -2.32 -3.28 -0.62
CA ILE A 206 -1.99 -2.12 0.22
C ILE A 206 -2.93 -2.05 1.42
N ARG A 207 -4.24 -2.14 1.15
CA ARG A 207 -5.30 -2.15 2.17
C ARG A 207 -6.41 -3.10 1.72
N PRO A 208 -6.95 -3.97 2.59
CA PRO A 208 -8.08 -4.80 2.22
C PRO A 208 -9.35 -3.95 2.02
N ALA A 209 -10.27 -4.43 1.19
CA ALA A 209 -11.61 -3.83 1.08
C ALA A 209 -12.44 -4.17 2.33
N ASP A 210 -13.12 -3.18 2.90
CA ASP A 210 -14.07 -3.43 3.99
C ASP A 210 -15.41 -3.81 3.40
N VAL A 211 -15.90 -4.99 3.79
CA VAL A 211 -17.13 -5.57 3.24
C VAL A 211 -18.07 -6.04 4.33
N VAL A 212 -19.36 -6.06 4.02
CA VAL A 212 -20.33 -6.86 4.75
C VAL A 212 -20.41 -8.21 4.08
N MET A 213 -20.31 -9.29 4.86
CA MET A 213 -20.44 -10.65 4.35
C MET A 213 -21.71 -11.31 4.90
N TYR A 214 -22.26 -12.24 4.15
CA TYR A 214 -23.26 -13.17 4.66
C TYR A 214 -22.61 -14.30 5.46
N LYS A 215 -23.28 -14.73 6.52
CA LYS A 215 -22.97 -15.95 7.27
C LYS A 215 -24.24 -16.79 7.39
N TYR A 216 -24.18 -18.01 6.88
CA TYR A 216 -25.31 -18.92 7.00
C TYR A 216 -25.53 -19.30 8.47
N LYS A 217 -26.78 -19.21 8.89
CA LYS A 217 -27.26 -19.71 10.17
C LYS A 217 -28.51 -20.54 9.88
N PRO A 218 -28.49 -21.85 10.16
CA PRO A 218 -29.68 -22.67 10.06
C PRO A 218 -30.76 -22.07 10.94
N GLU A 219 -32.00 -22.00 10.45
CA GLU A 219 -33.12 -21.71 11.33
C GLU A 219 -33.19 -22.83 12.36
N SER A 220 -32.98 -22.49 13.63
CA SER A 220 -33.28 -23.41 14.73
C SER A 220 -34.75 -23.80 14.58
N GLN A 221 -35.02 -25.09 14.38
CA GLN A 221 -36.37 -25.63 14.39
C GLN A 221 -37.05 -25.14 15.68
N LYS A 222 -38.05 -24.26 15.53
CA LYS A 222 -38.91 -23.83 16.63
C LYS A 222 -39.83 -24.98 17.04
#